data_AF-A0A553UHL6-F1
#
_entry.id   AF-A0A553UHL6-F1
#
_cell.length_a   1.000
_cell.length_b   1.000
_cell.length_c   1.000
_cell.angle_alpha   90.00
_cell.angle_beta   90.00
_cell.angle_gamma   90.00
#
_symmetry.space_group_name_H-M   'P 1'
#
loop_
_entity.id
_entity.type
_entity.pdbx_description
1 polymer ?
#
loop_
_entity_poly.entity_id
_entity_poly.type
_entity_poly.pdbx_seq_one_letter_code
_entity_poly.pdbx_strand_id
1 'polypeptide(L)' 'MESKPKQIGGKREGAGRKPCPNVWVRLPVPREVWAMIEVDAKRNGRTPEAEAARLLERWAAAPLFT' A
#
# COMPACT_ATOMS: atom_id res chain seq x y z
N MET A 1 26.91 -32.21 38.71
CA MET A 1 25.73 -32.12 37.82
C MET A 1 25.42 -30.64 37.67
N GLU A 2 25.94 -29.99 36.64
CA GLU A 2 25.69 -28.56 36.40
C GLU A 2 24.59 -28.41 35.34
N SER A 3 23.42 -27.94 35.75
CA SER A 3 22.33 -27.58 34.87
C SER A 3 22.52 -26.14 34.37
N LYS A 4 22.91 -25.98 33.10
CA LYS A 4 22.90 -24.65 32.46
C LYS A 4 21.45 -24.21 32.20
N PRO A 5 21.09 -22.95 32.46
CA PRO A 5 19.75 -22.44 32.16
C PRO A 5 19.55 -22.37 30.64
N LYS A 6 18.42 -22.92 30.20
CA LYS A 6 17.98 -22.90 28.80
C LYS A 6 17.69 -21.45 28.41
N GLN A 7 18.54 -20.85 27.58
CA GLN A 7 18.37 -19.50 27.07
C GLN A 7 17.19 -19.46 26.09
N ILE A 8 15.98 -19.24 26.62
CA ILE A 8 14.75 -19.04 25.85
C ILE A 8 14.63 -17.53 25.61
N GLY A 9 15.35 -17.02 24.62
CA GLY A 9 15.37 -15.58 24.36
C GLY A 9 16.24 -15.18 23.19
N GLY A 10 16.06 -15.83 22.03
CA GLY A 10 16.58 -15.31 20.77
C GLY A 10 15.75 -14.11 20.30
N LYS A 11 16.39 -13.14 19.63
CA LYS A 11 15.70 -12.04 18.93
C LYS A 11 14.56 -12.64 18.10
N ARG A 12 13.33 -12.15 18.29
CA ARG A 12 12.20 -12.47 17.41
C ARG A 12 12.41 -11.79 16.06
N GLU A 13 13.39 -12.23 15.30
CA GLU A 13 13.44 -11.96 13.86
C GLU A 13 12.29 -12.74 13.22
N GLY A 14 11.32 -12.04 12.66
CA GLY A 14 10.27 -12.68 11.88
C GLY A 14 8.91 -12.86 12.58
N ALA A 15 8.40 -11.82 13.20
CA ALA A 15 6.98 -11.50 12.99
C ALA A 15 6.86 -10.25 12.12
N GLY A 16 7.79 -10.09 11.16
CA GLY A 16 7.58 -9.19 10.04
C GLY A 16 6.27 -9.65 9.41
N ARG A 17 5.21 -8.84 9.56
CA ARG A 17 3.94 -9.10 8.89
C ARG A 17 4.31 -9.40 7.44
N LYS A 18 3.98 -10.61 6.96
CA LYS A 18 4.12 -10.89 5.52
C LYS A 18 3.47 -9.71 4.81
N PRO A 19 4.15 -9.06 3.84
CA PRO A 19 3.57 -7.92 3.14
C PRO A 19 2.15 -8.31 2.76
N CYS A 20 1.17 -7.53 3.24
CA CYS A 20 -0.24 -7.85 3.02
C CYS A 20 -0.44 -8.10 1.52
N PRO A 21 -1.18 -9.15 1.14
CA PRO A 21 -1.38 -9.48 -0.26
C PRO A 21 -1.92 -8.24 -0.97
N ASN A 22 -1.47 -8.03 -2.23
CA ASN A 22 -1.98 -6.97 -3.10
C ASN A 22 -3.50 -6.87 -2.93
N VAL A 23 -3.95 -5.81 -2.25
CA VAL A 23 -5.37 -5.62 -1.95
C VAL A 23 -6.02 -5.12 -3.23
N TRP A 24 -6.86 -5.96 -3.83
CA TRP A 24 -7.64 -5.57 -5.00
C TRP A 24 -8.92 -4.91 -4.53
N VAL A 25 -9.09 -3.63 -4.84
CA VAL A 25 -10.28 -2.86 -4.51
C VAL A 25 -10.98 -2.46 -5.80
N ARG A 26 -12.29 -2.65 -5.87
CA ARG A 26 -13.12 -2.08 -6.94
C ARG A 26 -13.65 -0.74 -6.46
N LEU A 27 -13.18 0.33 -7.09
CA LEU A 27 -13.67 1.67 -6.82
C LEU A 27 -14.69 2.04 -7.90
N PRO A 28 -15.98 2.22 -7.58
CA PRO A 28 -16.91 2.82 -8.53
C PRO A 28 -16.53 4.30 -8.70
N VAL A 29 -16.12 4.68 -9.91
CA VAL A 29 -15.76 6.05 -10.27
C VAL A 29 -16.66 6.51 -11.40
N PRO A 30 -17.17 7.76 -11.39
CA PRO A 30 -17.90 8.31 -12.54
C PRO A 30 -17.05 8.24 -13.80
N ARG A 31 -17.70 8.02 -14.96
CA ARG A 31 -17.01 7.83 -16.24
C ARG A 31 -16.16 9.03 -16.63
N GLU A 32 -16.66 10.22 -16.34
CA GLU A 32 -16.01 11.50 -16.63
C GLU A 32 -14.72 11.64 -15.81
N VAL A 33 -14.76 11.24 -14.54
CA VAL A 33 -13.59 11.23 -13.65
C VAL A 33 -12.57 10.22 -14.15
N TRP A 34 -13.00 9.03 -14.57
CA TRP A 34 -12.11 8.03 -15.16
C TRP A 34 -11.43 8.54 -16.44
N ALA A 35 -12.18 9.18 -17.33
CA ALA A 35 -11.62 9.76 -18.55
C ALA A 35 -10.57 10.84 -18.26
N MET A 36 -10.76 11.64 -17.21
CA MET A 36 -9.74 12.60 -16.77
C MET A 36 -8.46 11.91 -16.28
N ILE A 37 -8.59 10.82 -15.53
CA ILE A 37 -7.45 10.02 -15.07
C ILE A 37 -6.69 9.43 -16.26
N GLU A 38 -7.39 8.90 -17.26
CA GLU A 38 -6.77 8.36 -18.48
C GLU A 38 -5.96 9.42 -19.24
N VAL A 39 -6.51 10.63 -19.37
CA VAL A 39 -5.81 11.76 -20.02
C VAL A 39 -4.55 12.13 -19.24
N ASP A 40 -4.63 12.21 -17.91
CA ASP A 40 -3.49 12.55 -17.07
C ASP A 40 -2.42 11.44 -17.07
N ALA A 41 -2.84 10.17 -17.02
CA ALA A 41 -1.95 9.02 -17.13
C ALA A 41 -1.16 9.05 -18.45
N LYS A 42 -1.83 9.34 -19.58
CA LYS A 42 -1.18 9.49 -20.88
C LYS A 42 -0.15 10.63 -20.90
N ARG A 43 -0.48 11.78 -20.30
CA ARG A 43 0.44 12.93 -20.20
C ARG A 43 1.70 12.59 -19.39
N ASN A 44 1.53 11.78 -18.34
CA ASN A 44 2.60 11.41 -17.43
C ASN A 44 3.31 10.09 -17.79
N GLY A 45 2.95 9.44 -18.91
CA GLY A 45 3.54 8.18 -19.35
C GLY A 45 3.27 7.00 -18.41
N ARG A 46 2.12 6.99 -17.72
CA ARG A 46 1.70 5.94 -16.78
C ARG A 46 0.45 5.20 -17.28
N THR A 47 0.13 4.07 -16.64
CA THR A 47 -1.18 3.44 -16.81
C THR A 47 -2.24 4.19 -16.00
N PRO A 48 -3.52 4.18 -16.42
CA PRO A 48 -4.62 4.80 -15.68
C PRO A 48 -4.71 4.33 -14.23
N GLU A 49 -4.50 3.04 -13.97
CA GLU A 49 -4.55 2.45 -12.62
C GLU A 49 -3.41 2.95 -11.73
N ALA A 50 -2.19 3.08 -12.29
CA ALA A 50 -1.05 3.61 -11.55
C ALA A 50 -1.24 5.09 -11.21
N GLU A 51 -1.82 5.86 -12.13
CA GLU A 51 -2.14 7.27 -11.88
C GLU A 51 -3.27 7.41 -10.85
N ALA A 52 -4.31 6.58 -10.93
CA ALA A 52 -5.38 6.54 -9.93
C ALA A 52 -4.85 6.19 -8.53
N ALA A 53 -3.98 5.17 -8.42
CA ALA A 53 -3.35 4.79 -7.16
C ALA A 53 -2.50 5.93 -6.58
N ARG A 54 -1.70 6.60 -7.41
CA ARG A 54 -0.88 7.75 -7.01
C ARG A 54 -1.73 8.92 -6.48
N LEU A 55 -2.85 9.21 -7.15
CA LEU A 55 -3.79 10.22 -6.69
C LEU A 55 -4.39 9.83 -5.34
N LEU A 56 -4.84 8.58 -5.18
CA LEU A 56 -5.37 8.08 -3.91
C LEU A 56 -4.34 8.14 -2.78
N GLU A 57 -3.09 7.74 -3.02
CA GLU A 57 -2.01 7.85 -2.04
C GLU A 57 -1.75 9.30 -1.62
N ARG A 58 -1.74 10.24 -2.58
CA ARG A 58 -1.58 11.67 -2.30
C ARG A 58 -2.70 12.19 -1.40
N TRP A 59 -3.94 11.76 -1.63
CA TRP A 59 -5.10 12.16 -0.83
C TRP A 59 -5.18 11.43 0.52
N ALA A 60 -4.80 10.15 0.58
CA ALA A 60 -4.73 9.39 1.83
C ALA A 60 -3.63 9.91 2.78
N ALA A 61 -2.53 10.42 2.21
CA ALA A 61 -1.48 11.12 2.94
C ALA A 61 -1.77 12.62 3.13
N ALA A 62 -2.87 13.14 2.57
CA ALA A 62 -3.28 14.53 2.82
C ALA A 62 -3.77 14.65 4.27
N PRO A 63 -3.46 15.74 4.98
CA PRO A 63 -3.80 15.95 6.39
C PRO A 63 -5.30 16.28 6.57
N LEU A 64 -6.19 15.44 6.04
CA LEU A 64 -7.63 15.56 6.20
C LEU A 64 -8.14 14.81 7.45
N PHE A 65 -7.23 14.25 8.26
CA PHE A 65 -7.51 13.59 9.54
C PHE A 65 -6.45 13.91 10.62
N THR A 66 -5.93 15.13 10.66
CA THR A 66 -5.13 15.66 11.79
C THR A 66 -5.95 16.62 12.62
#